data_AF-A0A353XSZ5-F1
#
_entry.id   AF-A0A353XSZ5-F1
#
_cell.length_a   1.000
_cell.length_b   1.000
_cell.length_c   1.000
_cell.angle_alpha   90.00
_cell.angle_beta   90.00
_cell.angle_gamma   90.00
#
_symmetry.space_group_name_H-M   'P 1'
#
loop_
_entity.id
_entity.type
_entity.pdbx_description
1 polymer ?
#
loop_
_entity_poly.entity_id
_entity_poly.type
_entity_poly.pdbx_seq_one_letter_code
_entity_poly.pdbx_strand_id
1 'polypeptide(L)'
;MASRQAYALLEFDKNQPVVIEEIIENPRFGDIDKVVEQRLKDLGFLPNTALRIVAKGLFGKPPYAVQLASGVQFSLRMDELKKIRCRAL
;
A
#
# COMPACT_ATOMS: atom_id res chain seq x y z
N MET A 1 -0.55 12.80 22.57
CA MET A 1 -0.84 12.57 21.14
C MET A 1 -0.75 11.07 20.91
N ALA A 2 -1.88 10.40 20.65
CA ALA A 2 -1.88 8.95 20.46
C ALA A 2 -1.05 8.59 19.22
N SER A 3 0.01 7.81 19.41
CA SER A 3 0.79 7.24 18.32
C SER A 3 -0.15 6.42 17.45
N ARG A 4 -0.55 6.95 16.29
CA ARG A 4 -1.31 6.18 15.30
C ARG A 4 -0.37 5.11 14.77
N GLN A 5 -0.66 3.86 15.08
CA GLN A 5 0.17 2.75 14.67
C GLN A 5 -0.01 2.49 13.16
N ALA A 6 1.09 2.51 12.43
CA ALA A 6 1.11 2.25 10.99
C ALA A 6 1.34 0.76 10.71
N TYR A 7 0.48 0.18 9.89
CA TYR A 7 0.50 -1.22 9.49
C TYR A 7 0.78 -1.34 8.00
N ALA A 8 1.28 -2.49 7.56
CA ALA A 8 1.42 -2.72 6.14
C ALA A 8 0.04 -2.72 5.47
N LEU A 9 -0.06 -2.20 4.24
CA LEU A 9 -1.33 -2.17 3.51
C LEU A 9 -1.96 -3.57 3.38
N LEU A 10 -1.13 -4.61 3.34
CA LEU A 10 -1.54 -6.01 3.34
C LEU A 10 -2.48 -6.39 4.51
N GLU A 11 -2.36 -5.71 5.65
CA GLU A 11 -3.06 -6.02 6.91
C GLU A 11 -4.48 -5.44 6.98
N PHE A 12 -4.84 -4.55 6.06
CA PHE A 12 -6.14 -3.89 6.07
C PHE A 12 -7.22 -4.69 5.33
N ASP A 13 -8.48 -4.37 5.65
CA ASP A 13 -9.64 -4.99 5.04
C ASP A 13 -10.08 -4.34 3.74
N LYS A 14 -10.83 -5.14 2.96
CA LYS A 14 -11.44 -4.65 1.73
C LYS A 14 -12.41 -3.51 2.07
N ASN A 15 -12.39 -2.46 1.25
CA ASN A 15 -13.16 -1.23 1.38
C ASN A 15 -12.86 -0.39 2.63
N GLN A 16 -11.91 -0.78 3.47
CA GLN A 16 -11.47 0.04 4.59
C GLN A 16 -10.65 1.23 4.07
N PRO A 17 -11.04 2.48 4.36
CA PRO A 17 -10.27 3.65 3.97
C PRO A 17 -9.04 3.78 4.87
N VAL A 18 -7.88 3.99 4.25
CA VAL A 18 -6.60 4.16 4.93
C VAL A 18 -5.84 5.33 4.32
N VAL A 19 -4.88 5.87 5.06
CA VAL A 19 -3.93 6.89 4.57
C VAL A 19 -2.52 6.33 4.61
N ILE A 20 -1.78 6.51 3.51
CA ILE A 20 -0.36 6.19 3.44
C ILE A 20 0.38 7.11 4.41
N GLU A 21 1.18 6.55 5.30
CA GLU A 21 2.15 7.30 6.08
C GLU A 21 3.50 7.36 5.39
N GLU A 22 3.98 6.21 4.89
CA GLU A 22 5.29 6.12 4.25
C GLU A 22 5.41 4.88 3.34
N ILE A 23 6.44 4.90 2.49
CA ILE A 23 6.91 3.71 1.77
C ILE A 23 8.24 3.29 2.38
N ILE A 24 8.28 2.08 2.95
CA ILE A 24 9.45 1.53 3.63
C ILE A 24 10.26 0.60 2.72
N GLU A 25 11.50 0.33 3.12
CA GLU A 25 12.36 -0.66 2.46
C GLU A 25 11.79 -2.08 2.65
N ASN A 26 11.95 -2.92 1.62
CA ASN A 26 11.62 -4.34 1.71
C ASN A 26 12.77 -5.18 1.13
N PRO A 27 13.52 -5.91 1.99
CA PRO A 27 14.66 -6.71 1.56
C PRO A 27 14.37 -7.74 0.46
N ARG A 28 13.10 -8.13 0.25
CA ARG A 28 12.70 -9.04 -0.84
C ARG A 28 13.00 -8.49 -2.24
N PHE A 29 13.11 -7.18 -2.40
CA PHE A 29 13.47 -6.56 -3.68
C PHE A 29 14.98 -6.44 -3.90
N GLY A 30 15.80 -6.60 -2.86
CA GLY A 30 17.26 -6.45 -2.97
C GLY A 30 17.66 -5.13 -3.63
N ASP A 31 18.54 -5.19 -4.62
CA ASP A 31 19.13 -4.02 -5.28
C ASP A 31 18.12 -3.10 -5.98
N ILE A 32 16.93 -3.61 -6.33
CA ILE A 32 15.90 -2.82 -7.02
C ILE A 32 14.90 -2.16 -6.07
N ASP A 33 15.06 -2.29 -4.74
CA ASP A 33 14.08 -1.78 -3.77
C ASP A 33 13.80 -0.28 -3.93
N LYS A 34 14.85 0.52 -4.13
CA LYS A 34 14.72 1.97 -4.37
C LYS A 34 14.05 2.29 -5.70
N VAL A 35 14.26 1.47 -6.74
CA VAL A 35 13.57 1.63 -8.03
C VAL A 35 12.08 1.35 -7.88
N VAL A 36 11.71 0.32 -7.11
CA VAL A 36 10.31 -0.01 -6.82
C VAL A 36 9.65 1.09 -5.99
N GLU A 37 10.35 1.62 -4.97
CA GLU A 37 9.89 2.76 -4.19
C GLU A 37 9.61 3.98 -5.07
N GLN A 38 10.53 4.32 -5.99
CA GLN A 38 10.35 5.45 -6.89
C GLN A 38 9.15 5.25 -7.83
N ARG A 39 8.99 4.05 -8.40
CA ARG A 39 7.83 3.72 -9.24
C ARG A 39 6.50 3.85 -8.50
N LEU A 40 6.43 3.39 -7.24
CA LEU A 40 5.23 3.57 -6.42
C LEU A 40 4.92 5.07 -6.23
N LYS A 41 5.94 5.88 -5.94
CA LYS A 41 5.78 7.34 -5.82
C LYS A 41 5.29 7.98 -7.13
N ASP A 42 5.88 7.59 -8.26
CA ASP A 42 5.50 8.09 -9.59
C ASP A 42 4.05 7.72 -9.96
N LEU A 43 3.54 6.58 -9.48
CA LEU A 43 2.15 6.16 -9.64
C LEU A 43 1.17 6.86 -8.68
N GLY A 44 1.67 7.67 -7.74
CA GLY A 44 0.86 8.46 -6.81
C GLY A 44 0.72 7.86 -5.40
N PHE A 45 1.47 6.81 -5.07
CA PHE A 45 1.57 6.31 -3.69
C PHE A 45 2.49 7.23 -2.88
N LEU A 46 1.94 8.34 -2.39
CA LEU A 46 2.66 9.35 -1.62
C LEU A 46 2.15 9.42 -0.18
N PRO A 47 2.97 9.87 0.78
CA PRO A 47 2.51 10.17 2.14
C PRO A 47 1.29 11.10 2.14
N ASN A 48 0.35 10.84 3.05
CA ASN A 48 -0.93 11.52 3.19
C ASN A 48 -1.94 11.27 2.05
N THR A 49 -1.65 10.36 1.10
CA THR A 49 -2.64 9.92 0.11
C THR A 49 -3.58 8.89 0.71
N ALA A 50 -4.89 9.10 0.57
CA ALA A 50 -5.90 8.12 0.96
C ALA A 50 -6.08 7.06 -0.13
N LEU A 51 -6.32 5.82 0.29
CA LEU A 51 -6.62 4.69 -0.59
C LEU A 51 -7.45 3.62 0.12
N ARG A 52 -7.90 2.63 -0.65
CA ARG A 52 -8.57 1.44 -0.13
C ARG A 52 -8.27 0.20 -0.96
N ILE A 53 -8.35 -0.97 -0.35
CA ILE A 53 -8.35 -2.25 -1.09
C ILE A 53 -9.75 -2.45 -1.68
N VAL A 54 -9.86 -2.54 -3.00
CA VAL A 54 -11.15 -2.79 -3.69
C VAL A 54 -11.38 -4.26 -3.98
N ALA A 55 -10.32 -5.06 -4.09
CA ALA A 55 -10.42 -6.51 -4.14
C ALA A 55 -9.17 -7.18 -3.56
N LYS A 56 -9.38 -8.29 -2.86
CA LYS A 56 -8.32 -9.24 -2.51
C LYS A 56 -8.34 -10.38 -3.53
N GLY A 57 -7.19 -10.97 -3.84
CA GLY A 57 -7.08 -12.08 -4.77
C GLY A 57 -7.70 -13.38 -4.24
N LEU A 58 -7.39 -14.49 -4.90
CA LEU A 58 -7.98 -15.79 -4.58
C LEU A 58 -7.75 -16.18 -3.12
N PHE A 59 -8.81 -16.61 -2.43
CA PHE A 59 -8.80 -16.92 -1.00
C PHE A 59 -8.27 -15.78 -0.10
N GLY A 60 -8.44 -14.53 -0.52
CA GLY A 60 -7.97 -13.37 0.22
C GLY A 60 -6.46 -13.17 0.19
N LYS A 61 -5.73 -13.89 -0.68
CA LYS A 61 -4.28 -13.75 -0.84
C LYS A 61 -3.95 -12.72 -1.92
N PRO A 62 -2.78 -12.04 -1.82
CA PRO A 62 -2.31 -11.16 -2.89
C PRO A 62 -2.24 -11.87 -4.25
N PRO A 63 -2.35 -11.13 -5.36
CA PRO A 63 -2.35 -9.67 -5.46
C PRO A 63 -3.66 -9.02 -5.00
N TYR A 64 -3.58 -7.77 -4.54
CA TYR A 64 -4.75 -6.96 -4.18
C TYR A 64 -4.93 -5.83 -5.18
N ALA A 65 -6.18 -5.60 -5.59
CA ALA A 65 -6.55 -4.39 -6.30
C ALA A 65 -6.81 -3.27 -5.28
N VAL A 66 -6.16 -2.13 -5.46
CA VAL A 66 -6.27 -0.94 -4.62
C VAL A 66 -6.75 0.24 -5.46
N GLN A 67 -7.46 1.17 -4.83
CA GLN A 67 -7.92 2.40 -5.46
C GLN A 67 -7.40 3.59 -4.65
N LEU A 68 -6.68 4.49 -5.32
CA LEU A 68 -6.27 5.78 -4.76
C LEU A 68 -7.46 6.75 -4.71
N ALA A 69 -7.36 7.80 -3.89
CA ALA A 69 -8.37 8.86 -3.84
C ALA A 69 -8.62 9.55 -5.19
N SER A 70 -7.65 9.51 -6.11
CA SER A 70 -7.81 9.96 -7.50
C SER A 70 -8.79 9.13 -8.33
N GLY A 71 -9.22 7.97 -7.82
CA GLY A 71 -10.08 7.01 -8.51
C GLY A 71 -9.32 5.95 -9.30
N VAL A 72 -8.02 6.16 -9.56
CA VAL A 72 -7.14 5.22 -10.29
C VAL A 72 -6.96 3.94 -9.50
N GLN A 73 -6.99 2.80 -10.20
CA GLN A 73 -6.83 1.48 -9.60
C GLN A 73 -5.52 0.82 -10.03
N PHE A 74 -4.89 0.12 -9.09
CA PHE A 74 -3.65 -0.63 -9.30
C PHE A 74 -3.78 -2.03 -8.71
N SER A 75 -3.07 -3.00 -9.28
CA SER A 75 -2.92 -4.34 -8.72
C SER A 75 -1.53 -4.47 -8.11
N LEU A 76 -1.46 -4.71 -6.81
CA LEU A 76 -0.23 -4.82 -6.05
C LEU A 76 0.02 -6.25 -5.58
N ARG A 77 1.26 -6.71 -5.72
CA ARG A 77 1.74 -8.00 -5.22
C ARG A 77 2.03 -7.93 -3.72
N MET A 78 2.23 -9.11 -3.12
CA MET A 78 2.47 -9.23 -1.67
C MET A 78 3.62 -8.35 -1.18
N ASP A 79 4.75 -8.33 -1.88
CA ASP A 79 5.93 -7.61 -1.43
C ASP A 79 5.81 -6.09 -1.63
N GLU A 80 5.05 -5.64 -2.63
CA GLU A 80 4.71 -4.22 -2.83
C GLU A 80 3.75 -3.74 -1.73
N LEU A 81 2.72 -4.53 -1.41
CA LEU A 81 1.78 -4.24 -0.32
C LEU A 81 2.48 -4.10 1.04
N LYS A 82 3.55 -4.85 1.28
CA LYS A 82 4.35 -4.76 2.50
C LYS A 82 5.21 -3.50 2.60
N LYS A 83 5.57 -2.88 1.46
CA LYS A 83 6.32 -1.62 1.44
C LYS A 83 5.47 -0.43 1.85
N ILE A 84 4.15 -0.48 1.67
CA ILE A 84 3.28 0.67 1.91
C ILE A 84 2.76 0.60 3.35
N ARG A 85 3.22 1.52 4.22
CA ARG A 85 2.72 1.66 5.58
C ARG A 85 1.55 2.64 5.60
N CYS A 86 0.45 2.21 6.19
CA CYS A 86 -0.78 2.98 6.27
C CYS A 86 -1.34 3.02 7.68
N ARG A 87 -2.22 3.99 7.94
CA ARG A 87 -3.10 4.02 9.10
C ARG A 87 -4.57 4.02 8.67
N ALA A 88 -5.44 3.46 9.51
CA ALA A 88 -6.87 3.59 9.32
C ALA A 88 -7.32 5.05 9.45
N LEU A 89 -8.30 5.43 8.64
CA LEU A 89 -9.03 6.70 8.78
C LEU A 89 -10.16 6.61 9.80
#